data_AF-A0AAE9A1W3-F1
#
_entry.id   AF-A0AAE9A1W3-F1
#
_cell.length_a   1.000
_cell.length_b   1.000
_cell.length_c   1.000
_cell.angle_alpha   90.00
_cell.angle_beta   90.00
_cell.angle_gamma   90.00
#
_symmetry.space_group_name_H-M   'P 1'
#
loop_
_entity.id
_entity.type
_entity.pdbx_description
1 polymer ?
#
loop_
_entity_poly.entity_id
_entity_poly.type
_entity_poly.pdbx_seq_one_letter_code
_entity_poly.pdbx_strand_id
1 'polypeptide(L)'
;MSSILCGVCEQTSDSFNFGALSCNACAAFFRRVIASNRIPKVQCDRKCDLTSRILRRLCSNFRYQKCLKIGMDSKMVKSGKPEEPSILEELKQSYRNPEELRRQTFKNDGQSKLVFFLRKWIICVELI
;
A
#
# COMPACT_ATOMS: atom_id res chain seq x y z
N MET A 1 -19.04 -29.03 -15.00
CA MET A 1 -18.72 -27.72 -14.40
C MET A 1 -17.98 -26.90 -15.43
N SER A 2 -18.56 -25.80 -15.92
CA SER A 2 -17.88 -24.90 -16.85
C SER A 2 -16.86 -24.06 -16.09
N SER A 3 -15.57 -24.20 -16.39
CA SER A 3 -14.52 -23.38 -15.81
C SER A 3 -14.50 -21.99 -16.45
N ILE A 4 -14.45 -20.95 -15.62
CA ILE A 4 -14.32 -19.57 -16.11
C ILE A 4 -12.88 -19.36 -16.56
N LEU A 5 -12.68 -18.87 -17.79
CA LEU A 5 -11.35 -18.67 -18.37
C LEU A 5 -10.92 -17.20 -18.29
N CYS A 6 -9.63 -16.98 -18.11
CA CYS A 6 -9.00 -15.66 -18.11
C CYS A 6 -9.04 -15.05 -19.52
N GLY A 7 -9.62 -13.86 -19.67
CA GLY A 7 -9.70 -13.18 -20.98
C GLY A 7 -8.34 -12.79 -21.59
N VAL A 8 -7.26 -12.85 -20.81
CA VAL A 8 -5.90 -12.52 -21.28
C VAL A 8 -5.14 -13.74 -21.80
N CYS A 9 -5.18 -14.86 -21.06
CA CYS A 9 -4.29 -15.99 -21.28
C CYS A 9 -4.98 -17.36 -21.24
N GLU A 10 -6.30 -17.39 -21.09
CA GLU A 10 -7.15 -18.58 -21.17
C GLU A 10 -6.84 -19.68 -20.13
N GLN A 11 -6.02 -19.34 -19.13
CA GLN A 11 -5.90 -20.14 -17.91
C GLN A 11 -7.17 -19.99 -17.09
N THR A 12 -7.43 -20.93 -16.18
CA THR A 12 -8.51 -20.83 -15.21
C THR A 12 -8.46 -19.47 -14.51
N SER A 13 -9.60 -18.79 -14.50
CA SER A 13 -9.77 -17.51 -13.84
C SER A 13 -10.30 -17.73 -12.44
N ASP A 14 -9.70 -17.03 -11.49
CA ASP A 14 -10.08 -17.13 -10.08
C ASP A 14 -11.19 -16.11 -9.73
N SER A 15 -11.25 -14.98 -10.44
CA SER A 15 -12.17 -13.87 -10.12
C SER A 15 -12.20 -12.77 -11.22
N PHE A 16 -12.98 -11.71 -10.96
CA PHE A 16 -13.01 -10.47 -11.72
C PHE A 16 -12.00 -9.47 -11.14
N ASN A 17 -10.98 -9.08 -11.91
CA ASN A 17 -9.88 -8.24 -11.44
C ASN A 17 -9.78 -6.97 -12.30
N PHE A 18 -9.76 -5.82 -11.63
CA PHE A 18 -9.60 -4.49 -12.25
C PHE A 18 -10.57 -4.23 -13.41
N GLY A 19 -11.79 -4.75 -13.38
CA GLY A 19 -12.78 -4.51 -14.43
C GLY A 19 -12.92 -5.63 -15.47
N ALA A 20 -12.18 -6.75 -15.37
CA ALA A 20 -12.33 -7.87 -16.29
C ALA A 20 -12.06 -9.25 -15.67
N LEU A 21 -12.64 -10.30 -16.25
CA LEU A 21 -12.35 -11.70 -15.89
C LEU A 21 -10.90 -12.05 -16.23
N SER A 22 -10.08 -12.28 -15.19
CA SER A 22 -8.68 -12.63 -15.37
C SER A 22 -8.12 -13.42 -14.19
N CYS A 23 -7.13 -14.28 -14.47
CA CYS A 23 -6.43 -15.04 -13.45
C CYS A 23 -5.53 -14.17 -12.58
N ASN A 24 -5.20 -14.66 -11.38
CA ASN A 24 -4.34 -13.96 -10.42
C ASN A 24 -2.99 -13.52 -11.01
N ALA A 25 -2.41 -14.32 -11.91
CA ALA A 25 -1.13 -13.98 -12.55
C ALA A 25 -1.23 -12.78 -13.51
N CYS A 26 -2.34 -12.63 -14.22
CA CYS A 26 -2.59 -11.49 -15.11
C CYS A 26 -2.97 -10.23 -14.32
N ALA A 27 -3.76 -10.38 -13.25
CA ALA A 27 -4.05 -9.31 -12.30
C ALA A 27 -2.76 -8.73 -11.68
N ALA A 28 -1.90 -9.59 -11.14
CA ALA A 28 -0.63 -9.16 -10.54
C ALA A 28 0.32 -8.53 -11.58
N PHE A 29 0.33 -9.04 -12.82
CA PHE A 29 1.09 -8.44 -13.91
C PHE A 29 0.59 -7.02 -14.24
N PHE A 30 -0.72 -6.84 -14.42
CA PHE A 30 -1.32 -5.55 -14.73
C PHE A 30 -1.01 -4.52 -13.64
N ARG A 31 -1.18 -4.89 -12.36
CA ARG A 31 -0.82 -4.04 -11.22
C ARG A 31 0.64 -3.59 -11.24
N ARG A 32 1.59 -4.48 -11.59
CA ARG A 32 3.02 -4.11 -11.69
C ARG A 32 3.29 -3.12 -12.83
N VAL A 33 2.67 -3.33 -14.00
CA VAL A 33 2.81 -2.41 -15.14
C VAL A 33 2.33 -1.01 -14.75
N ILE A 34 1.13 -0.90 -14.15
CA ILE A 34 0.59 0.40 -13.71
C ILE A 34 1.46 1.02 -12.61
N ALA A 35 1.86 0.26 -11.58
CA ALA A 35 2.69 0.77 -10.50
C ALA A 35 4.08 1.27 -10.97
N SER A 36 4.66 0.64 -12.00
CA SER A 36 5.93 1.09 -12.57
C SER A 36 5.81 2.34 -13.45
N ASN A 37 4.59 2.74 -13.82
CA ASN A 37 4.29 3.78 -14.80
C ASN A 37 5.10 3.63 -16.11
N ARG A 38 5.38 2.38 -16.52
CA ARG A 38 6.18 2.06 -17.71
C ARG A 38 5.48 0.98 -18.53
N ILE A 39 5.05 1.35 -19.73
CA ILE A 39 4.50 0.40 -20.70
C ILE A 39 5.63 -0.54 -21.16
N PRO A 40 5.44 -1.88 -21.13
CA PRO A 40 6.47 -2.81 -21.59
C PRO A 40 6.83 -2.56 -23.06
N LYS A 41 8.11 -2.66 -23.42
CA LYS A 41 8.55 -2.56 -24.81
C LYS A 41 8.04 -3.75 -25.63
N VAL A 42 7.77 -3.51 -26.92
CA VAL A 42 7.44 -4.57 -27.87
C VAL A 42 8.68 -5.43 -28.08
N GLN A 43 8.58 -6.73 -27.80
CA GLN A 43 9.67 -7.70 -27.93
C GLN A 43 9.30 -8.86 -28.87
N CYS A 44 8.07 -8.87 -29.39
CA CYS A 44 7.53 -9.93 -30.21
C CYS A 44 6.41 -9.42 -31.13
N ASP A 45 6.10 -10.19 -32.16
CA ASP A 45 5.11 -9.82 -33.18
C ASP A 45 3.67 -9.78 -32.65
N ARG A 46 2.77 -9.16 -33.44
CA ARG A 46 1.37 -8.85 -33.05
C ARG A 46 0.45 -10.07 -32.87
N LYS A 47 0.97 -11.30 -32.78
CA LYS A 47 0.19 -12.56 -32.72
C LYS A 47 0.81 -13.60 -31.78
N CYS A 48 1.09 -13.21 -30.54
CA CYS A 48 1.67 -14.14 -29.57
C CYS A 48 0.59 -14.92 -28.82
N ASP A 49 0.76 -16.24 -28.79
CA ASP A 49 -0.08 -17.13 -28.02
C ASP A 49 0.18 -16.97 -26.51
N LEU A 50 -0.73 -16.29 -25.82
CA LEU A 50 -0.64 -16.07 -24.38
C LEU A 50 -1.09 -17.28 -23.55
N THR A 51 -1.52 -18.38 -24.17
CA THR A 51 -1.75 -19.65 -23.45
C THR A 51 -0.44 -20.33 -23.05
N SER A 52 0.66 -20.05 -23.77
CA SER A 52 2.01 -20.49 -23.41
C SER A 52 2.62 -19.68 -22.25
N ARG A 53 3.06 -20.37 -21.20
CA ARG A 53 3.74 -19.76 -20.04
C ARG A 53 4.99 -18.98 -20.43
N ILE A 54 5.73 -19.47 -21.42
CA ILE A 54 6.98 -18.86 -21.89
C ILE A 54 6.67 -17.56 -22.63
N LEU A 55 5.75 -17.63 -23.61
CA LEU A 55 5.37 -16.45 -24.41
C LEU A 55 4.71 -15.37 -23.55
N ARG A 56 3.95 -15.72 -22.51
CA ARG A 56 3.42 -14.74 -21.52
C ARG A 56 4.48 -13.89 -20.83
N ARG A 57 5.70 -14.41 -20.68
CA ARG A 57 6.82 -13.69 -20.04
C ARG A 57 7.56 -12.81 -21.06
N LEU A 58 7.84 -13.37 -22.24
CA LEU A 58 8.54 -12.68 -23.32
C LEU A 58 7.70 -11.53 -23.89
N CYS A 59 6.40 -11.75 -24.06
CA CYS A 59 5.50 -10.81 -24.74
C CYS A 59 4.74 -9.91 -23.78
N SER A 60 5.46 -9.23 -22.89
CA SER A 60 4.87 -8.36 -21.87
C SER A 60 4.04 -7.23 -22.48
N ASN A 61 4.45 -6.65 -23.60
CA ASN A 61 3.67 -5.59 -24.28
C ASN A 61 2.32 -6.13 -24.79
N PHE A 62 2.34 -7.23 -25.54
CA PHE A 62 1.12 -7.84 -26.07
C PHE A 62 0.18 -8.29 -24.95
N ARG A 63 0.74 -8.85 -23.87
CA ARG A 63 -0.03 -9.20 -22.67
C ARG A 63 -0.70 -7.98 -22.04
N TYR A 64 0.01 -6.86 -21.93
CA TYR A 64 -0.56 -5.61 -21.41
C TYR A 64 -1.65 -5.05 -22.31
N GLN A 65 -1.44 -5.04 -23.63
CA GLN A 65 -2.47 -4.62 -24.59
C GLN A 65 -3.72 -5.49 -24.49
N LYS A 66 -3.57 -6.81 -24.32
CA LYS A 66 -4.70 -7.72 -24.13
C LYS A 66 -5.44 -7.45 -22.81
N CYS A 67 -4.73 -7.12 -21.72
CA CYS A 67 -5.36 -6.66 -20.47
C CYS A 67 -6.28 -5.45 -20.71
N LEU A 68 -5.79 -4.42 -21.41
CA LEU A 68 -6.62 -3.25 -21.76
C LEU A 68 -7.78 -3.63 -22.67
N LYS A 69 -7.54 -4.48 -23.66
CA LYS A 69 -8.56 -4.92 -24.63
C LYS A 69 -9.74 -5.64 -23.99
N ILE A 70 -9.51 -6.39 -22.90
CA ILE A 70 -10.59 -7.06 -22.17
C ILE A 70 -11.28 -6.18 -21.13
N GLY A 71 -10.87 -4.91 -21.00
CA GLY A 71 -11.48 -3.95 -20.09
C GLY A 71 -10.81 -3.82 -18.72
N MET A 72 -9.55 -4.25 -18.55
CA MET A 72 -8.83 -3.94 -17.30
C MET A 72 -8.54 -2.45 -17.20
N ASP A 73 -9.02 -1.79 -16.15
CA ASP A 73 -8.90 -0.36 -15.90
C ASP A 73 -7.77 -0.04 -14.91
N SER A 74 -6.81 0.77 -15.36
CA SER A 74 -5.70 1.24 -14.52
C SER A 74 -6.16 2.09 -13.34
N LYS A 75 -7.31 2.78 -13.43
CA LYS A 75 -7.86 3.58 -12.32
C LYS A 75 -8.29 2.70 -11.13
N MET A 76 -8.64 1.44 -11.40
CA MET A 76 -8.98 0.46 -10.36
C MET A 76 -7.73 -0.09 -9.67
N VAL A 77 -6.56 0.08 -10.27
CA VAL A 77 -5.27 -0.15 -9.61
C VAL A 77 -5.02 1.06 -8.71
N LYS A 78 -5.71 1.10 -7.57
CA LYS A 78 -5.54 2.16 -6.57
C LYS A 78 -4.05 2.25 -6.19
N SER A 79 -3.44 3.40 -6.47
CA SER A 79 -2.33 3.93 -5.65
C SER A 79 -2.81 3.88 -4.20
N GLY A 80 -2.04 3.22 -3.33
CA GLY A 80 -2.52 2.58 -2.10
C GLY A 80 -3.51 3.40 -1.28
N LYS A 81 -4.69 2.80 -1.04
CA LYS A 81 -5.77 3.19 -0.10
C LYS A 81 -6.28 4.66 -0.21
N PRO A 82 -7.57 4.95 0.03
CA PRO A 82 -7.87 6.26 0.64
C PRO A 82 -6.97 6.36 1.87
N GLU A 83 -6.37 7.51 2.16
CA GLU A 83 -5.70 7.72 3.45
C GLU A 83 -6.75 7.62 4.56
N GLU A 84 -7.12 6.40 4.95
CA GLU A 84 -7.51 6.11 6.32
C GLU A 84 -6.32 6.56 7.15
N PRO A 85 -6.51 7.52 8.08
CA PRO A 85 -5.44 7.94 8.96
C PRO A 85 -4.74 6.69 9.46
N SER A 86 -3.44 6.59 9.20
CA SER A 86 -2.65 5.50 9.76
C SER A 86 -2.90 5.50 11.27
N ILE A 87 -3.01 4.33 11.90
CA ILE A 87 -3.08 4.23 13.38
C ILE A 87 -1.96 5.07 14.02
N LEU A 88 -0.82 5.22 13.33
CA LEU A 88 0.26 6.11 13.72
C LEU A 88 -0.11 7.61 13.68
N GLU A 89 -0.86 8.06 12.66
CA GLU A 89 -1.39 9.43 12.58
C GLU A 89 -2.41 9.69 13.69
N GLU A 90 -3.33 8.76 13.92
CA GLU A 90 -4.29 8.85 15.03
C GLU A 90 -3.59 8.90 16.39
N LEU A 91 -2.58 8.03 16.59
CA LEU A 91 -1.76 8.04 17.81
C LEU A 91 -1.03 9.38 17.96
N LYS A 92 -0.35 9.89 16.91
CA LYS A 92 0.32 11.21 16.95
C LYS A 92 -0.64 12.33 17.33
N GLN A 93 -1.85 12.32 16.77
CA GLN A 93 -2.89 13.31 17.09
C GLN A 93 -3.30 13.21 18.56
N SER A 94 -3.47 11.99 19.09
CA SER A 94 -3.84 11.77 20.50
C SER A 94 -2.75 12.25 21.48
N TYR A 95 -1.47 12.14 21.12
CA TYR A 95 -0.34 12.58 21.96
C TYR A 95 -0.06 14.09 21.85
N ARG A 96 -0.59 14.80 20.84
CA ARG A 96 -0.39 16.26 20.68
C ARG A 96 -0.99 17.08 21.84
N ASN A 97 -2.19 16.72 22.31
CA ASN A 97 -2.86 17.45 23.40
C ASN A 97 -2.10 17.36 24.74
N PRO A 98 -1.66 16.17 25.20
CA PRO A 98 -0.80 16.05 26.39
C PRO A 98 0.54 16.79 26.27
N GLU A 99 1.18 16.79 25.10
CA GLU A 99 2.43 17.51 24.88
C GLU A 99 2.28 19.03 24.99
N GLU A 100 1.19 19.56 24.44
CA GLU A 100 0.89 20.98 24.49
C GLU A 100 0.54 21.43 25.91
N LEU A 101 -0.26 20.64 26.63
CA LEU A 101 -0.54 20.86 28.05
C LEU A 101 0.75 20.82 28.88
N ARG A 102 1.63 19.84 28.62
CA ARG A 102 2.94 19.75 29.28
C ARG A 102 3.77 21.02 29.04
N ARG A 103 3.87 21.49 27.80
CA ARG A 103 4.61 22.72 27.45
C ARG A 103 3.99 23.96 28.10
N GLN A 104 2.67 24.06 28.17
CA GLN A 104 1.97 25.18 28.79
C GLN A 104 2.20 25.19 30.31
N THR A 105 2.11 24.04 30.98
CA THR A 105 2.43 23.91 32.41
C THR A 105 3.87 24.33 32.69
N PHE A 106 4.83 23.96 31.83
CA PHE A 106 6.24 24.36 32.00
C PHE A 106 6.55 25.83 31.65
N LYS A 107 5.78 26.45 30.75
CA LYS A 107 5.95 27.87 30.40
C LYS A 107 5.29 28.82 31.40
N ASN A 108 4.17 28.40 32.00
CA ASN A 108 3.41 29.22 32.94
C ASN A 108 3.99 29.15 34.36
N ASP A 109 4.75 28.10 34.69
CA ASP A 109 5.58 28.06 35.89
C ASP A 109 6.94 28.74 35.61
N GLY A 110 7.00 30.06 35.84
CA GLY A 110 8.27 30.76 36.11
C GLY A 110 9.01 30.25 37.37
N GLN A 111 8.49 29.21 38.02
CA GLN A 111 9.10 28.42 39.09
C GLN A 111 8.70 26.95 38.93
N SER A 112 9.45 26.18 38.15
CA SER A 112 9.10 24.77 37.95
C SER A 112 9.17 23.99 39.28
N LYS A 113 8.06 23.33 39.65
CA LYS A 113 7.99 22.30 40.72
C LYS A 113 8.74 21.00 40.38
N LEU A 114 9.57 20.96 39.33
CA LEU A 114 10.54 19.89 39.13
C LEU A 114 11.73 19.97 40.09
N VAL A 115 11.80 21.03 40.91
CA VAL A 115 12.65 21.06 42.12
C VAL A 115 12.01 20.26 43.27
N PHE A 116 10.71 19.92 43.20
CA PHE A 116 10.02 19.24 44.30
C PHE A 116 10.25 17.72 44.32
N PHE A 117 10.50 17.08 43.18
CA PHE A 117 10.85 15.64 43.16
C PHE A 117 12.34 15.36 43.28
N LEU A 118 13.22 16.32 42.96
CA LEU A 118 14.66 16.17 43.23
C LEU A 118 15.07 16.62 44.65
N ARG A 119 14.29 17.46 45.35
CA ARG A 119 14.57 17.78 46.76
C ARG A 119 13.96 16.81 47.77
N LYS A 120 12.98 15.98 47.39
CA LYS A 120 12.36 15.02 48.31
C LYS A 120 12.99 13.62 48.28
N TRP A 121 13.88 13.35 47.32
CA TRP A 121 14.71 12.14 47.31
C TRP A 121 16.02 12.29 48.10
N ILE A 122 16.37 13.50 48.55
CA ILE A 122 17.52 13.75 49.43
C ILE A 122 17.12 13.60 50.91
N ILE A 123 15.88 13.90 51.29
CA ILE A 123 15.45 13.88 52.71
C ILE A 123 15.18 12.44 53.23
N CYS A 124 15.11 11.43 52.36
CA CYS A 124 14.94 10.03 52.78
C CYS A 124 16.25 9.24 52.93
N VAL A 125 17.44 9.85 52.78
CA VAL A 125 18.74 9.15 52.94
C VAL A 125 19.43 9.48 54.28
N GLU A 126 18.91 10.43 55.08
CA GLU A 126 19.50 10.80 56.38
C GLU A 126 18.69 10.32 57.61
N LEU A 127 17.83 9.31 57.45
CA LEU A 127 17.12 8.64 58.56
C LEU A 127 17.18 7.10 58.47
N ILE A 128 18.37 6.57 58.18
CA ILE A 128 18.81 5.23 58.57
C ILE A 128 20.18 5.37 59.23
#